data_AF-A0A955P2M8-F1
#
_entry.id   AF-A0A955P2M8-F1
#
_cell.length_a   1.000
_cell.length_b   1.000
_cell.length_c   1.000
_cell.angle_alpha   90.00
_cell.angle_beta   90.00
_cell.angle_gamma   90.00
#
_symmetry.space_group_name_H-M   'P 1'
#
loop_
_entity.id
_entity.type
_entity.pdbx_description
1 polymer ?
#
loop_
_entity_poly.entity_id
_entity_poly.type
_entity_poly.pdbx_seq_one_letter_code
_entity_poly.pdbx_strand_id
1 'polypeptide(L)'
;DPGLYLNRAANHEVMGSSREAFYDYQMEMLVGCEGSAFSEEAQKRINKILSIQAKLPSPDKDLMNVAFYIKAHEQLANIDPAQFEDEAALKKQYERMDSYLDKVLEGVREPHPFLIYLKAERLMEKESYDQAANWLEKATEDFPGQVLFEMKLAQVYAKQGKQEKSEKLIREAQLAAPDHWIVRETLGPNQTQLTEQGLGGDF
;
A
#
# COMPACT_ATOMS: atom_id res chain seq x y z
N ASP A 1 6.70 16.72 -14.00
CA ASP A 1 5.42 17.44 -13.93
C ASP A 1 4.37 16.50 -13.35
N PRO A 2 3.97 16.69 -12.09
CA PRO A 2 2.92 15.89 -11.45
C PRO A 2 1.55 16.00 -12.16
N GLY A 3 1.35 17.02 -13.00
CA GLY A 3 0.14 17.25 -13.77
C GLY A 3 -0.04 16.34 -15.00
N LEU A 4 0.99 15.59 -15.39
CA LEU A 4 0.95 14.73 -16.58
C LEU A 4 0.28 13.36 -16.35
N TYR A 5 0.01 12.99 -15.10
CA TYR A 5 -0.59 11.70 -14.75
C TYR A 5 -2.12 11.74 -14.57
N LEU A 6 -2.77 12.88 -14.83
CA LEU A 6 -4.23 13.03 -14.76
C LEU A 6 -4.88 12.92 -16.15
N ASN A 7 -4.42 11.97 -16.97
CA ASN A 7 -4.93 11.83 -18.32
C ASN A 7 -6.28 11.08 -18.34
N ARG A 8 -7.36 11.83 -18.61
CA ARG A 8 -8.74 11.34 -18.72
C ARG A 8 -8.92 10.17 -19.70
N ALA A 9 -8.05 10.03 -20.69
CA ALA A 9 -8.13 8.94 -21.67
C ALA A 9 -7.68 7.58 -21.08
N ALA A 10 -6.59 7.56 -20.30
CA ALA A 10 -6.14 6.36 -19.59
C ALA A 10 -7.14 5.92 -18.51
N ASN A 11 -7.79 6.89 -17.86
CA ASN A 11 -8.89 6.62 -16.93
C ASN A 11 -10.03 5.84 -17.61
N HIS A 12 -10.32 6.06 -18.90
CA HIS A 12 -11.45 5.41 -19.56
C HIS A 12 -11.16 3.96 -19.97
N GLU A 13 -9.88 3.61 -20.20
CA GLU A 13 -9.43 2.27 -20.61
C GLU A 13 -9.24 1.35 -19.39
N VAL A 14 -8.81 1.89 -18.25
CA VAL A 14 -8.80 1.20 -16.94
C VAL A 14 -10.20 1.08 -16.33
N MET A 15 -11.15 1.97 -16.73
CA MET A 15 -12.55 1.96 -16.28
C MET A 15 -13.40 0.80 -16.82
N GLY A 16 -12.79 -0.21 -17.44
CA GLY A 16 -13.47 -1.35 -18.05
C GLY A 16 -13.92 -2.48 -17.12
N SER A 17 -13.38 -2.63 -15.90
CA SER A 17 -13.54 -3.92 -15.18
C SER A 17 -13.91 -3.90 -13.69
N SER A 18 -13.64 -2.88 -12.87
CA SER A 18 -14.24 -2.77 -11.51
C SER A 18 -13.99 -1.41 -10.86
N ARG A 19 -14.83 -1.06 -9.87
CA ARG A 19 -14.58 0.09 -8.98
C ARG A 19 -13.24 -0.05 -8.24
N GLU A 20 -12.83 -1.27 -7.90
CA GLU A 20 -11.54 -1.56 -7.26
C GLU A 20 -10.35 -1.16 -8.12
N ALA A 21 -10.34 -1.49 -9.43
CA ALA A 21 -9.24 -1.13 -10.33
C ALA A 21 -9.04 0.40 -10.45
N PHE A 22 -10.13 1.16 -10.38
CA PHE A 22 -10.07 2.63 -10.33
C PHE A 22 -9.46 3.13 -9.03
N TYR A 23 -9.79 2.51 -7.90
CA TYR A 23 -9.19 2.86 -6.63
C TYR A 23 -7.74 2.46 -6.58
N ASP A 24 -7.37 1.22 -6.88
CA ASP A 24 -5.99 0.75 -6.93
C ASP A 24 -5.09 1.66 -7.79
N TYR A 25 -5.54 2.05 -8.98
CA TYR A 25 -4.83 3.03 -9.82
C TYR A 25 -4.69 4.41 -9.16
N GLN A 26 -5.75 4.93 -8.53
CA GLN A 26 -5.65 6.20 -7.81
C GLN A 26 -4.74 6.10 -6.57
N MET A 27 -4.53 4.90 -6.03
CA MET A 27 -3.77 4.65 -4.82
C MET A 27 -2.29 4.45 -5.14
N GLU A 28 -1.98 3.75 -6.22
CA GLU A 28 -0.64 3.73 -6.83
C GLU A 28 -0.15 5.15 -7.17
N MET A 29 -1.06 5.99 -7.68
CA MET A 29 -0.79 7.41 -7.94
C MET A 29 -0.53 8.23 -6.67
N LEU A 30 -1.09 7.82 -5.53
CA LEU A 30 -0.93 8.50 -4.23
C LEU A 30 0.37 8.09 -3.53
N VAL A 31 0.88 6.87 -3.76
CA VAL A 31 2.18 6.42 -3.24
C VAL A 31 3.36 7.29 -3.74
N GLY A 32 3.23 7.92 -4.92
CA GLY A 32 4.25 8.83 -5.47
C GLY A 32 4.09 10.31 -5.08
N CYS A 33 3.13 10.66 -4.23
CA CYS A 33 2.84 12.05 -3.86
C CYS A 33 3.23 12.34 -2.40
N GLU A 34 3.98 13.41 -2.17
CA GLU A 34 4.41 13.83 -0.83
C GLU A 34 3.93 15.26 -0.49
N GLY A 35 3.81 15.57 0.81
CA GLY A 35 3.64 16.92 1.33
C GLY A 35 2.20 17.47 1.31
N SER A 36 2.08 18.80 1.45
CA SER A 36 0.78 19.48 1.68
C SER A 36 -0.20 19.37 0.51
N ALA A 37 0.29 19.30 -0.73
CA ALA A 37 -0.55 19.14 -1.92
C ALA A 37 -1.28 17.78 -1.93
N PHE A 38 -0.64 16.74 -1.38
CA PHE A 38 -1.26 15.44 -1.18
C PHE A 38 -2.42 15.52 -0.17
N SER A 39 -2.18 16.15 0.98
CA SER A 39 -3.20 16.27 2.05
C SER A 39 -4.44 17.03 1.59
N GLU A 40 -4.28 18.14 0.84
CA GLU A 40 -5.44 18.89 0.35
C GLU A 40 -6.31 18.09 -0.64
N GLU A 41 -5.68 17.37 -1.57
CA GLU A 41 -6.38 16.57 -2.56
C GLU A 41 -7.01 15.31 -1.93
N ALA A 42 -6.30 14.68 -0.98
CA ALA A 42 -6.82 13.60 -0.15
C ALA A 42 -8.09 14.03 0.59
N GLN A 43 -8.07 15.20 1.25
CA GLN A 43 -9.20 15.72 2.00
C GLN A 43 -10.41 16.02 1.10
N LYS A 44 -10.20 16.57 -0.10
CA LYS A 44 -11.28 16.78 -1.09
C LYS A 44 -11.92 15.47 -1.51
N ARG A 45 -11.12 14.43 -1.74
CA ARG A 45 -11.60 13.09 -2.12
C ARG A 45 -12.36 12.42 -0.99
N ILE A 46 -11.85 12.47 0.24
CA ILE A 46 -12.56 11.99 1.44
C ILE A 46 -13.92 12.67 1.54
N ASN A 47 -13.97 14.00 1.46
CA ASN A 47 -15.22 14.76 1.58
C ASN A 47 -16.22 14.38 0.48
N LYS A 48 -15.75 14.17 -0.75
CA LYS A 48 -16.59 13.70 -1.86
C LYS A 48 -17.16 12.31 -1.56
N ILE A 49 -16.34 11.36 -1.12
CA ILE A 49 -16.79 10.01 -0.76
C ILE A 49 -17.84 10.07 0.34
N LEU A 50 -17.58 10.81 1.43
CA LEU A 50 -18.53 10.97 2.54
C LEU A 50 -19.84 11.62 2.08
N SER A 51 -19.79 12.59 1.16
CA SER A 51 -20.99 13.22 0.60
C SER A 51 -21.83 12.27 -0.26
N ILE A 52 -21.20 11.30 -0.93
CA ILE A 52 -21.89 10.25 -1.68
C ILE A 52 -22.51 9.28 -0.68
N GLN A 53 -21.75 8.85 0.32
CA GLN A 53 -22.17 7.94 1.37
C GLN A 53 -23.44 8.41 2.09
N ALA A 54 -23.51 9.70 2.44
CA ALA A 54 -24.65 10.30 3.12
C ALA A 54 -25.95 10.27 2.29
N LYS A 55 -25.85 10.06 0.98
CA LYS A 55 -27.01 9.98 0.06
C LYS A 55 -27.45 8.55 -0.20
N LEU A 56 -26.67 7.55 0.22
CA LEU A 56 -27.02 6.15 0.04
C LEU A 56 -27.97 5.68 1.15
N PRO A 57 -28.93 4.79 0.84
CA PRO A 57 -29.87 4.25 1.83
C PRO A 57 -29.16 3.37 2.88
N SER A 58 -27.99 2.85 2.55
CA SER A 58 -27.10 2.12 3.46
C SER A 58 -25.64 2.44 3.13
N PRO A 59 -24.73 2.40 4.12
CA PRO A 59 -23.31 2.60 3.86
C PRO A 59 -22.74 1.61 2.82
N ASP A 60 -22.17 2.13 1.72
CA ASP A 60 -21.32 1.35 0.81
C ASP A 60 -19.97 1.10 1.49
N LYS A 61 -19.62 -0.17 1.65
CA LYS A 61 -18.45 -0.59 2.43
C LYS A 61 -17.15 -0.31 1.69
N ASP A 62 -17.14 -0.43 0.37
CA ASP A 62 -15.96 -0.23 -0.46
C ASP A 62 -15.60 1.26 -0.47
N LEU A 63 -16.61 2.13 -0.57
CA LEU A 63 -16.42 3.57 -0.42
C LEU A 63 -15.85 3.95 0.95
N MET A 64 -16.34 3.33 2.03
CA MET A 64 -15.81 3.59 3.37
C MET A 64 -14.38 3.10 3.52
N ASN A 65 -14.07 1.93 2.98
CA ASN A 65 -12.73 1.34 2.95
C ASN A 65 -11.72 2.25 2.25
N VAL A 66 -12.10 2.80 1.10
CA VAL A 66 -11.29 3.80 0.38
C VAL A 66 -11.13 5.07 1.22
N ALA A 67 -12.20 5.59 1.81
CA ALA A 67 -12.12 6.79 2.66
C ALA A 67 -11.20 6.57 3.87
N PHE A 68 -11.24 5.39 4.49
CA PHE A 68 -10.39 5.06 5.62
C PHE A 68 -8.92 4.99 5.23
N TYR A 69 -8.62 4.41 4.07
CA TYR A 69 -7.28 4.39 3.51
C TYR A 69 -6.77 5.80 3.22
N ILE A 70 -7.54 6.63 2.51
CA ILE A 70 -7.07 7.98 2.12
C ILE A 70 -6.75 8.78 3.39
N LYS A 71 -7.58 8.63 4.42
CA LYS A 71 -7.36 9.25 5.73
C LYS A 71 -6.17 8.69 6.50
N ALA A 72 -5.85 7.40 6.34
CA ALA A 72 -4.64 6.80 6.91
C ALA A 72 -3.40 7.41 6.25
N HIS A 73 -3.34 7.43 4.92
CA HIS A 73 -2.22 8.05 4.20
C HIS A 73 -2.09 9.53 4.46
N GLU A 74 -3.20 10.27 4.50
CA GLU A 74 -3.17 11.68 4.85
C GLU A 74 -2.54 11.91 6.23
N GLN A 75 -2.88 11.08 7.22
CA GLN A 75 -2.26 11.17 8.54
C GLN A 75 -0.76 10.90 8.46
N LEU A 76 -0.32 9.88 7.72
CA LEU A 76 1.10 9.57 7.54
C LEU A 76 1.84 10.70 6.81
N ALA A 77 1.29 11.20 5.71
CA ALA A 77 1.89 12.28 4.92
C ALA A 77 1.99 13.60 5.70
N ASN A 78 1.12 13.80 6.70
CA ASN A 78 1.18 14.95 7.61
C ASN A 78 2.14 14.74 8.79
N ILE A 79 2.74 13.56 8.96
CA ILE A 79 3.84 13.33 9.89
C ILE A 79 5.13 13.71 9.15
N ASP A 80 5.51 14.98 9.24
CA ASP A 80 6.83 15.45 8.84
C ASP A 80 7.76 15.40 10.06
N PRO A 81 8.73 14.47 10.13
CA PRO A 81 9.62 14.35 11.29
C PRO A 81 10.36 15.66 11.62
N ALA A 82 10.61 16.53 10.63
CA ALA A 82 11.30 17.80 10.84
C ALA A 82 10.44 18.86 11.54
N GLN A 83 9.12 18.68 11.61
CA GLN A 83 8.19 19.60 12.27
C GLN A 83 8.03 19.33 13.78
N PHE A 84 8.58 18.22 14.28
CA PHE A 84 8.46 17.86 15.69
C PHE A 84 9.69 18.35 16.47
N GLU A 85 9.43 19.11 17.53
CA GLU A 85 10.48 19.67 18.40
C GLU A 85 11.24 18.58 19.16
N ASP A 86 10.59 17.44 19.43
CA ASP A 86 11.19 16.29 20.09
C ASP A 86 10.64 14.94 19.57
N GLU A 87 11.40 13.88 19.84
CA GLU A 87 11.09 12.51 19.45
C GLU A 87 9.78 11.98 20.10
N ALA A 88 9.42 12.49 21.28
CA ALA A 88 8.22 12.04 21.99
C ALA A 88 6.94 12.52 21.28
N ALA A 89 6.95 13.75 20.76
CA ALA A 89 5.85 14.31 19.98
C ALA A 89 5.67 13.55 18.65
N LEU A 90 6.77 13.21 17.97
CA LEU A 90 6.75 12.39 16.76
C LEU A 90 6.18 10.98 17.05
N LYS A 91 6.69 10.32 18.10
CA LYS A 91 6.20 9.01 18.55
C LYS A 91 4.70 9.03 18.85
N LYS A 92 4.21 10.08 19.48
CA LYS A 92 2.79 10.24 19.80
C LYS A 92 1.90 10.32 18.54
N GLN A 93 2.37 10.96 17.46
CA GLN A 93 1.59 10.97 16.21
C GLN A 93 1.55 9.60 15.54
N TYR A 94 2.68 8.89 15.56
CA TYR A 94 2.75 7.51 15.10
C TYR A 94 1.82 6.58 15.90
N GLU A 95 1.78 6.70 17.23
CA GLU A 95 0.86 5.94 18.09
C GLU A 95 -0.61 6.24 17.77
N ARG A 96 -0.94 7.50 17.47
CA ARG A 96 -2.29 7.89 17.04
C ARG A 96 -2.67 7.23 15.71
N MET A 97 -1.75 7.21 14.76
CA MET A 97 -1.94 6.54 13.47
C MET A 97 -2.14 5.03 13.66
N ASP A 98 -1.34 4.39 14.50
CA ASP A 98 -1.49 2.96 14.79
C ASP A 98 -2.85 2.65 15.44
N SER A 99 -3.28 3.47 16.41
CA SER A 99 -4.60 3.33 17.03
C SER A 99 -5.73 3.53 16.02
N TYR A 100 -5.56 4.40 15.04
CA TYR A 100 -6.52 4.58 13.96
C TYR A 100 -6.61 3.34 13.06
N LEU A 101 -5.46 2.78 12.64
CA LEU A 101 -5.40 1.55 11.86
C LEU A 101 -6.06 0.38 12.60
N ASP A 102 -5.75 0.20 13.88
CA ASP A 102 -6.33 -0.87 14.71
C ASP A 102 -7.86 -0.78 14.75
N LYS A 103 -8.40 0.41 15.02
CA LYS A 103 -9.86 0.63 15.06
C LYS A 103 -10.54 0.35 13.73
N VAL A 104 -9.92 0.77 12.62
CA VAL A 104 -10.46 0.53 11.28
C VAL A 104 -10.43 -0.96 10.95
N LEU A 105 -9.32 -1.63 11.19
CA LEU A 105 -9.16 -3.06 10.88
C LEU A 105 -10.03 -3.96 11.77
N GLU A 106 -10.28 -3.57 13.03
CA GLU A 106 -11.23 -4.28 13.91
C GLU A 106 -12.70 -4.10 13.47
N GLY A 107 -13.04 -2.91 12.98
CA GLY A 107 -14.40 -2.54 12.61
C GLY A 107 -14.83 -3.00 11.20
N VAL A 108 -13.90 -3.52 10.40
CA VAL A 108 -14.13 -3.87 9.01
C VAL A 108 -13.86 -5.36 8.78
N ARG A 109 -14.88 -6.10 8.34
CA ARG A 109 -14.80 -7.54 8.06
C ARG A 109 -13.86 -7.87 6.88
N GLU A 110 -13.86 -7.00 5.87
CA GLU A 110 -13.09 -7.12 4.63
C GLU A 110 -12.36 -5.80 4.41
N PRO A 111 -11.22 -5.58 5.07
CA PRO A 111 -10.49 -4.32 4.98
C PRO A 111 -9.88 -4.16 3.59
N HIS A 112 -9.79 -2.91 3.13
CA HIS A 112 -9.09 -2.60 1.89
C HIS A 112 -7.66 -3.18 1.95
N PRO A 113 -7.17 -3.84 0.90
CA PRO A 113 -5.84 -4.45 0.89
C PRO A 113 -4.74 -3.50 1.39
N PHE A 114 -4.79 -2.25 0.93
CA PHE A 114 -3.81 -1.25 1.31
C PHE A 114 -3.83 -0.82 2.81
N LEU A 115 -4.94 -0.98 3.53
CA LEU A 115 -4.93 -0.76 4.99
C LEU A 115 -4.09 -1.82 5.72
N ILE A 116 -4.11 -3.06 5.21
CA ILE A 116 -3.25 -4.13 5.71
C ILE A 116 -1.79 -3.82 5.39
N TYR A 117 -1.51 -3.34 4.17
CA TYR A 117 -0.17 -2.93 3.76
C TYR A 117 0.41 -1.86 4.71
N LEU A 118 -0.33 -0.79 4.98
CA LEU A 118 0.08 0.26 5.92
C LEU A 118 0.31 -0.27 7.33
N LYS A 119 -0.57 -1.16 7.80
CA LYS A 119 -0.41 -1.80 9.11
C LYS A 119 0.88 -2.61 9.17
N ALA A 120 1.21 -3.35 8.11
CA ALA A 120 2.44 -4.10 8.03
C ALA A 120 3.68 -3.19 8.01
N GLU A 121 3.67 -2.09 7.25
CA GLU A 121 4.77 -1.10 7.26
C GLU A 121 5.02 -0.55 8.65
N ARG A 122 3.96 -0.14 9.34
CA ARG A 122 4.04 0.36 10.72
C ARG A 122 4.57 -0.69 11.70
N LEU A 123 4.22 -1.96 11.52
CA LEU A 123 4.77 -3.05 12.32
C LEU A 123 6.25 -3.31 12.00
N MET A 124 6.66 -3.19 10.73
CA MET A 124 8.06 -3.31 10.33
C MET A 124 8.92 -2.19 10.89
N GLU A 125 8.45 -0.94 10.88
CA GLU A 125 9.15 0.20 11.49
C GLU A 125 9.35 0.03 13.00
N LYS A 126 8.43 -0.70 13.65
CA LYS A 126 8.53 -1.09 15.07
C LYS A 126 9.30 -2.40 15.30
N GLU A 127 9.92 -2.95 14.25
CA GLU A 127 10.60 -4.24 14.26
C GLU A 127 9.73 -5.42 14.74
N SER A 128 8.40 -5.26 14.70
CA SER A 128 7.41 -6.25 15.10
C SER A 128 7.14 -7.23 13.95
N TYR A 129 8.20 -7.85 13.45
CA TYR A 129 8.19 -8.62 12.21
C TYR A 129 7.24 -9.83 12.24
N ASP A 130 7.08 -10.48 13.39
CA ASP A 130 6.15 -11.61 13.53
C ASP A 130 4.69 -11.19 13.33
N GLN A 131 4.31 -10.04 13.88
CA GLN A 131 2.97 -9.50 13.68
C GLN A 131 2.78 -9.03 12.24
N ALA A 132 3.80 -8.41 11.64
CA ALA A 132 3.75 -7.99 10.23
C ALA A 132 3.56 -9.20 9.30
N ALA A 133 4.32 -10.28 9.55
CA ALA A 133 4.19 -11.53 8.80
C ALA A 133 2.80 -12.12 8.93
N ASN A 134 2.24 -12.24 10.15
CA ASN A 134 0.90 -12.79 10.35
C ASN A 134 -0.19 -12.01 9.59
N TRP A 135 -0.11 -10.68 9.60
CA TRP A 135 -1.06 -9.84 8.85
C TRP A 135 -0.95 -10.06 7.34
N LEU A 136 0.28 -10.14 6.83
CA LEU A 136 0.53 -10.29 5.39
C LEU A 136 0.28 -11.71 4.88
N GLU A 137 0.62 -12.74 5.66
CA GLU A 137 0.30 -14.14 5.34
C GLU A 137 -1.21 -14.32 5.16
N LYS A 138 -2.01 -13.82 6.12
CA LYS A 138 -3.47 -13.81 5.99
C LYS A 138 -3.93 -13.02 4.76
N ALA A 139 -3.32 -11.86 4.49
CA ALA A 139 -3.68 -11.06 3.33
C ALA A 139 -3.36 -11.74 2.00
N THR A 140 -2.28 -12.52 1.92
CA THR A 140 -1.97 -13.33 0.72
C THR A 140 -2.93 -14.50 0.53
N GLU A 141 -3.57 -14.99 1.61
CA GLU A 141 -4.64 -15.98 1.52
C GLU A 141 -5.97 -15.35 1.06
N ASP A 142 -6.33 -14.20 1.64
CA ASP A 142 -7.57 -13.48 1.35
C ASP A 142 -7.54 -12.81 -0.05
N PHE A 143 -6.35 -12.38 -0.51
CA PHE A 143 -6.13 -11.68 -1.77
C PHE A 143 -5.00 -12.34 -2.59
N PRO A 144 -5.23 -13.54 -3.14
CA PRO A 144 -4.20 -14.30 -3.86
C PRO A 144 -3.74 -13.56 -5.13
N GLY A 145 -2.43 -13.52 -5.37
CA GLY A 145 -1.82 -12.87 -6.53
C GLY A 145 -1.63 -11.36 -6.38
N GLN A 146 -1.92 -10.80 -5.20
CA GLN A 146 -1.66 -9.40 -4.91
C GLN A 146 -0.16 -9.18 -4.60
N VAL A 147 0.59 -8.86 -5.65
CA VAL A 147 2.06 -8.67 -5.65
C VAL A 147 2.55 -7.74 -4.54
N LEU A 148 1.77 -6.70 -4.19
CA LEU A 148 2.10 -5.78 -3.10
C LEU A 148 2.30 -6.51 -1.76
N PHE A 149 1.46 -7.49 -1.44
CA PHE A 149 1.55 -8.26 -0.20
C PHE A 149 2.66 -9.28 -0.22
N GLU A 150 2.83 -9.97 -1.34
CA GLU A 150 3.91 -10.94 -1.53
C GLU A 150 5.27 -10.27 -1.37
N MET A 151 5.45 -9.10 -1.98
CA MET A 151 6.68 -8.32 -1.89
C MET A 151 6.91 -7.78 -0.48
N LYS A 152 5.89 -7.24 0.18
CA LYS A 152 6.03 -6.79 1.57
C LYS A 152 6.32 -7.96 2.51
N LEU A 153 5.69 -9.11 2.32
CA LEU A 153 5.94 -10.32 3.11
C LEU A 153 7.36 -10.84 2.89
N ALA A 154 7.87 -10.77 1.67
CA ALA A 154 9.26 -11.10 1.38
C ALA A 154 10.24 -10.19 2.13
N GLN A 155 9.97 -8.88 2.20
CA GLN A 155 10.77 -7.95 2.99
C GLN A 155 10.73 -8.30 4.49
N VAL A 156 9.55 -8.63 5.02
CA VAL A 156 9.41 -9.09 6.42
C VAL A 156 10.20 -10.37 6.68
N TYR A 157 10.09 -11.36 5.80
CA TYR A 157 10.83 -12.61 5.92
C TYR A 157 12.35 -12.40 5.87
N ALA A 158 12.84 -11.49 5.03
CA ALA A 158 14.26 -11.12 5.02
C ALA A 158 14.69 -10.54 6.38
N LYS A 159 13.89 -9.64 6.96
CA LYS A 159 14.16 -9.06 8.29
C LYS A 159 14.10 -10.08 9.43
N GLN A 160 13.31 -11.14 9.28
CA GLN A 160 13.29 -12.28 10.21
C GLN A 160 14.44 -13.29 9.99
N GLY A 161 15.31 -13.08 8.99
CA GLY A 161 16.37 -14.03 8.62
C GLY A 161 15.85 -15.27 7.87
N LYS A 162 14.58 -15.28 7.44
CA LYS A 162 13.97 -16.36 6.64
C LYS A 162 14.27 -16.16 5.15
N GLN A 163 15.56 -16.14 4.80
CA GLN A 163 16.05 -15.78 3.47
C GLN A 163 15.41 -16.60 2.35
N GLU A 164 15.32 -17.93 2.51
CA GLU A 164 14.75 -18.81 1.48
C GLU A 164 13.29 -18.47 1.15
N LYS A 165 12.48 -18.14 2.17
CA LYS A 165 11.08 -17.74 1.97
C LYS A 165 10.98 -16.39 1.27
N SER A 166 11.83 -15.44 1.65
CA SER A 166 11.90 -14.12 1.02
C SER A 166 12.24 -14.23 -0.46
N GLU A 167 13.32 -14.95 -0.80
CA GLU A 167 13.74 -15.11 -2.19
C GLU A 167 12.72 -15.85 -3.05
N LYS A 168 12.02 -16.83 -2.47
CA LYS A 168 10.94 -17.53 -3.18
C LYS A 168 9.85 -16.53 -3.60
N LEU A 169 9.33 -15.74 -2.67
CA LEU A 169 8.28 -14.76 -2.94
C LEU A 169 8.74 -13.69 -3.93
N ILE A 170 9.98 -13.21 -3.82
CA ILE A 170 10.55 -12.25 -4.76
C ILE A 170 10.61 -12.82 -6.18
N ARG A 171 11.05 -14.08 -6.34
CA ARG A 171 11.09 -14.75 -7.64
C ARG A 171 9.69 -14.94 -8.23
N GLU A 172 8.73 -15.35 -7.42
CA GLU A 172 7.33 -15.51 -7.85
C GLU A 172 6.73 -14.18 -8.30
N ALA A 173 6.91 -13.11 -7.52
CA ALA A 173 6.45 -11.77 -7.85
C ALA A 173 7.13 -11.19 -9.11
N GLN A 174 8.43 -11.45 -9.30
CA GLN A 174 9.16 -11.02 -10.49
C GLN A 174 8.65 -11.72 -11.76
N LEU A 175 8.29 -13.00 -11.68
CA LEU A 175 7.72 -13.73 -12.82
C LEU A 175 6.29 -13.28 -13.11
N ALA A 176 5.50 -13.00 -12.07
CA ALA A 176 4.09 -12.63 -12.21
C ALA A 176 3.91 -11.17 -12.67
N ALA A 177 4.69 -10.23 -12.14
CA ALA A 177 4.52 -8.80 -12.41
C ALA A 177 5.88 -8.05 -12.46
N PRO A 178 6.72 -8.32 -13.46
CA PRO A 178 8.07 -7.76 -13.56
C PRO A 178 8.09 -6.22 -13.65
N ASP A 179 7.07 -5.62 -14.25
CA ASP A 179 6.97 -4.17 -14.43
C ASP A 179 6.32 -3.44 -13.24
N HIS A 180 5.80 -4.20 -12.26
CA HIS A 180 5.19 -3.61 -11.07
C HIS A 180 6.23 -2.80 -10.31
N TRP A 181 5.88 -1.57 -9.94
CA TRP A 181 6.81 -0.61 -9.35
C TRP A 181 7.46 -1.15 -8.06
N ILE A 182 6.69 -1.76 -7.15
CA ILE A 182 7.20 -2.35 -5.89
C ILE A 182 8.22 -3.48 -6.14
N VAL A 183 8.06 -4.25 -7.22
CA VAL A 183 9.00 -5.31 -7.60
C VAL A 183 10.30 -4.68 -8.08
N ARG A 184 10.21 -3.72 -9.00
CA ARG A 184 11.39 -2.97 -9.50
C ARG A 184 12.13 -2.22 -8.40
N GLU A 185 11.39 -1.60 -7.48
CA GLU A 185 11.95 -0.90 -6.33
C GLU A 185 12.66 -1.87 -5.38
N THR A 186 12.00 -2.97 -4.98
CA THR A 186 12.57 -3.94 -4.04
C THR A 186 13.81 -4.63 -4.60
N LEU A 187 13.82 -4.92 -5.90
CA LEU A 187 14.97 -5.54 -6.58
C LEU A 187 16.09 -4.53 -6.88
N GLY A 188 15.75 -3.24 -6.93
CA GLY A 188 16.63 -2.16 -7.33
C GLY A 188 17.04 -2.21 -8.82
N PRO A 189 17.68 -1.15 -9.32
CA PRO A 189 18.07 -1.05 -10.73
C PRO A 189 19.18 -2.03 -11.18
N ASN A 190 19.83 -2.72 -10.23
CA ASN A 190 21.00 -3.56 -10.49
C ASN A 190 20.69 -5.04 -10.75
N GLN A 191 19.45 -5.52 -10.55
CA GLN A 191 19.10 -6.94 -10.81
C GLN A 191 18.51 -7.21 -12.19
N THR A 192 18.25 -6.19 -13.01
CA THR A 192 17.89 -6.34 -14.43
C THR A 192 18.95 -7.11 -15.24
N GLN A 193 20.19 -7.21 -14.73
CA GLN A 193 21.27 -8.00 -15.35
C GLN A 193 21.25 -9.50 -15.02
N LEU A 194 20.59 -9.94 -13.93
CA LEU A 194 20.50 -11.37 -13.61
C LEU A 194 19.54 -12.10 -14.56
N THR A 195 18.55 -11.39 -15.13
CA THR A 195 17.66 -11.91 -16.17
C THR A 195 18.36 -12.13 -17.52
N GLU A 196 19.39 -11.34 -17.86
CA GLU A 196 20.14 -11.53 -19.11
C GLU A 196 21.21 -12.61 -19.00
N GLN A 197 21.76 -12.87 -17.81
CA GLN A 197 22.80 -13.88 -17.61
C GLN A 197 22.28 -15.24 -17.10
N GLY A 198 21.04 -15.32 -16.61
CA GLY A 198 20.47 -16.52 -15.98
C GLY A 198 19.51 -17.36 -16.84
N LEU A 199 19.04 -16.87 -17.99
CA LEU A 199 18.15 -17.62 -18.91
C LEU A 199 18.90 -18.21 -20.13
N GLY A 200 20.23 -18.17 -20.11
CA GLY A 200 21.10 -18.75 -21.15
C GLY A 200 21.64 -20.15 -20.84
N GLY A 201 20.96 -20.94 -20.00
CA GLY A 201 21.41 -22.27 -19.58
C GLY A 201 20.35 -23.35 -19.78
N ASP A 202 20.48 -24.05 -20.91
CA ASP A 202 20.09 -25.44 -21.21
C ASP A 202 18.60 -25.84 -21.17
N PHE A 203 17.98 -25.85 -22.36
CA PHE A 203 17.04 -26.88 -22.80
C PHE A 203 17.79 -27.97 -23.58
#